data_AF-A0A521UCD3-F1
#
_entry.id   AF-A0A521UCD3-F1
#
_cell.length_a   1.000
_cell.length_b   1.000
_cell.length_c   1.000
_cell.angle_alpha   90.00
_cell.angle_beta   90.00
_cell.angle_gamma   90.00
#
_symmetry.space_group_name_H-M   'P 1'
#
loop_
_entity.id
_entity.type
_entity.pdbx_description
1 polymer ?
#
loop_
_entity_poly.entity_id
_entity_poly.type
_entity_poly.pdbx_seq_one_letter_code
_entity_poly.pdbx_strand_id
1 'polypeptide(L)'
;MDDTTALDRMRAVEARYLSLSGSANTTAVRASVERLRAQLAETRTRERDQVFTVSIPDPCGRSVFIALCRRYGLDPHRHARQRRSTVVVAAPPSFYDRVLWPEFQALTDVLYEHFLSITMRALDDVLMTGGDEAITIDRHDDP
;
A
#
# COMPACT_ATOMS: atom_id res chain seq x y z
N MET A 1 11.21 -10.73 -17.66
CA MET A 1 11.35 -9.56 -16.76
C MET A 1 10.95 -10.05 -15.39
N ASP A 2 11.96 -10.14 -14.52
CA ASP A 2 11.97 -10.98 -13.34
C ASP A 2 11.25 -10.30 -12.18
N ASP A 3 10.69 -11.07 -11.25
CA ASP A 3 10.06 -10.56 -10.02
C ASP A 3 10.96 -9.57 -9.26
N THR A 4 12.27 -9.70 -9.43
CA THR A 4 13.31 -8.77 -8.97
C THR A 4 13.01 -7.31 -9.34
N THR A 5 12.53 -7.04 -10.56
CA THR A 5 12.23 -5.67 -11.01
C THR A 5 11.02 -5.07 -10.29
N ALA A 6 10.00 -5.87 -9.96
CA ALA A 6 8.85 -5.39 -9.21
C ALA A 6 9.20 -5.11 -7.74
N LEU A 7 9.96 -6.02 -7.12
CA LEU A 7 10.46 -5.83 -5.76
C LEU A 7 11.33 -4.59 -5.64
N ASP A 8 12.20 -4.33 -6.62
CA ASP A 8 13.05 -3.13 -6.62
C ASP A 8 12.25 -1.84 -6.82
N ARG A 9 11.20 -1.86 -7.65
CA ARG A 9 10.26 -0.74 -7.77
C ARG A 9 9.51 -0.47 -6.47
N MET A 10 9.04 -1.52 -5.78
CA MET A 10 8.40 -1.37 -4.46
C MET A 10 9.36 -0.80 -3.42
N ARG A 11 10.61 -1.27 -3.39
CA ARG A 11 11.67 -0.71 -2.52
C ARG A 11 11.95 0.75 -2.81
N ALA A 12 11.93 1.16 -4.09
CA ALA A 12 12.10 2.56 -4.46
C ALA A 12 10.94 3.44 -3.96
N VAL A 13 9.69 2.95 -4.06
CA VAL A 13 8.51 3.61 -3.47
C VAL A 13 8.68 3.75 -1.96
N GLU A 14 9.01 2.65 -1.28
CA GLU A 14 9.24 2.65 0.18
C GLU A 14 10.33 3.64 0.59
N ALA A 15 11.48 3.64 -0.10
CA ALA A 15 12.59 4.54 0.20
C ALA A 15 12.17 6.02 0.10
N ARG A 16 11.33 6.38 -0.89
CA ARG A 16 10.79 7.74 -1.03
C ARG A 16 9.99 8.17 0.20
N TYR A 17 9.05 7.33 0.67
CA TYR A 17 8.23 7.65 1.84
C TYR A 17 9.03 7.70 3.14
N LEU A 18 10.09 6.90 3.25
CA LEU A 18 11.01 6.93 4.39
C LEU A 18 12.07 8.02 4.29
N SER A 19 12.09 8.82 3.22
CA SER A 19 13.15 9.79 2.93
C SER A 19 14.55 9.16 2.98
N LEU A 20 14.67 8.00 2.33
CA LEU A 20 15.88 7.19 2.23
C LEU A 20 16.36 7.09 0.78
N SER A 21 17.65 6.78 0.63
CA SER A 21 18.17 6.29 -0.66
C SER A 21 17.65 4.87 -0.94
N GLY A 22 17.45 4.53 -2.21
CA GLY A 22 16.99 3.18 -2.62
C GLY A 22 17.92 2.04 -2.19
N SER A 23 19.18 2.33 -1.85
CA SER A 23 20.17 1.37 -1.34
C SER A 23 20.32 1.38 0.19
N ALA A 24 19.37 1.96 0.93
CA ALA A 24 19.45 2.05 2.38
C ALA A 24 19.40 0.66 3.04
N ASN A 25 20.23 0.47 4.06
CA ASN A 25 20.24 -0.78 4.82
C ASN A 25 19.06 -0.87 5.80
N THR A 26 18.79 -2.07 6.33
CA THR A 26 17.70 -2.34 7.27
C THR A 26 17.73 -1.45 8.52
N THR A 27 18.91 -1.05 8.98
CA THR A 27 19.06 -0.15 10.13
C THR A 27 18.56 1.25 9.82
N ALA A 28 18.91 1.80 8.65
CA ALA A 28 18.44 3.09 8.17
C ALA A 28 16.92 3.09 7.93
N VAL A 29 16.40 1.99 7.37
CA VAL A 29 14.95 1.76 7.24
C VAL A 29 14.28 1.81 8.61
N ARG A 30 14.76 1.02 9.57
CA ARG A 30 14.22 0.99 10.94
C ARG A 30 14.24 2.35 11.62
N ALA A 31 15.35 3.08 11.52
CA ALA A 31 15.47 4.41 12.09
C ALA A 31 14.49 5.41 11.47
N SER A 32 14.23 5.29 10.16
CA SER A 32 13.27 6.17 9.46
C SER A 32 11.82 5.85 9.83
N VAL A 33 11.50 4.56 9.98
CA VAL A 33 10.19 4.13 10.50
C VAL A 33 9.98 4.66 11.91
N GLU A 34 10.99 4.59 12.78
CA GLU A 34 10.87 5.08 14.15
C GLU A 34 10.69 6.61 14.20
N ARG A 35 11.35 7.35 13.30
CA ARG A 35 11.11 8.80 13.14
C ARG A 35 9.66 9.10 12.72
N LEU A 36 9.11 8.34 11.77
CA LEU A 36 7.72 8.51 11.36
C LEU A 36 6.73 8.14 12.48
N ARG A 37 7.04 7.12 13.30
CA ARG A 37 6.25 6.81 14.49
C ARG A 37 6.29 7.92 15.53
N ALA A 38 7.46 8.50 15.77
CA ALA A 38 7.61 9.64 16.67
C ALA A 38 6.82 10.86 16.15
N GLN A 39 6.88 11.11 14.84
CA GLN A 39 6.08 12.16 14.20
C GLN A 39 4.57 11.89 14.33
N LEU A 40 4.13 10.65 14.12
CA LEU A 40 2.73 10.25 14.34
C LEU A 40 2.30 10.49 15.79
N ALA A 41 3.14 10.14 16.77
CA ALA A 41 2.87 10.37 18.18
C ALA A 41 2.77 11.87 18.51
N GLU A 42 3.65 12.70 17.93
CA GLU A 42 3.56 14.16 18.05
C GLU A 42 2.27 14.70 17.41
N THR A 43 1.90 14.23 16.20
CA THR A 43 0.66 14.63 15.54
C THR A 43 -0.57 14.28 16.40
N ARG A 44 -0.57 13.13 17.09
CA ARG A 44 -1.64 12.74 18.03
C ARG A 44 -1.82 13.69 19.21
N THR A 45 -0.80 14.49 19.56
CA THR A 45 -0.95 15.53 20.60
C THR A 45 -1.74 16.74 20.11
N ARG A 46 -1.75 16.97 18.79
CA ARG A 46 -2.36 18.15 18.12
C ARG A 46 -3.69 17.81 17.47
N GLU A 47 -3.82 16.59 16.95
CA GLU A 47 -4.97 16.08 16.22
C GLU A 47 -5.52 14.85 16.92
N ARG A 48 -6.85 14.80 17.09
CA ARG A 48 -7.51 13.59 17.60
C ARG A 48 -7.54 12.53 16.51
N ASP A 49 -7.30 11.28 16.90
CA ASP A 49 -7.48 10.14 16.00
C ASP A 49 -8.93 10.10 15.49
N GLN A 50 -9.06 9.97 14.17
CA GLN A 50 -10.32 9.67 13.50
C GLN A 50 -10.33 8.20 13.07
N VAL A 51 -11.53 7.61 13.06
CA VAL A 51 -11.72 6.22 12.64
C VAL A 51 -11.94 6.20 11.13
N PHE A 52 -11.02 5.59 10.41
CA PHE A 52 -11.10 5.35 8.97
C PHE A 52 -11.57 3.92 8.73
N THR A 53 -12.62 3.77 7.93
CA THR A 53 -13.13 2.47 7.47
C THR A 53 -12.91 2.35 5.98
N VAL A 54 -12.06 1.42 5.57
CA VAL A 54 -11.72 1.21 4.16
C VAL A 54 -12.20 -0.16 3.71
N SER A 55 -12.83 -0.24 2.55
CA SER A 55 -13.12 -1.51 1.89
C SER A 55 -12.05 -1.81 0.84
N ILE A 56 -11.24 -2.84 1.08
CA ILE A 56 -10.21 -3.30 0.15
C ILE A 56 -10.57 -4.73 -0.26
N PRO A 57 -11.29 -4.93 -1.40
CA PRO A 57 -11.71 -6.25 -1.86
C PRO A 57 -10.51 -7.16 -2.15
N ASP A 58 -9.49 -6.61 -2.78
CA ASP A 58 -8.27 -7.32 -3.17
C ASP A 58 -7.49 -7.83 -1.93
N PRO A 59 -7.26 -9.15 -1.81
CA PRO A 59 -6.49 -9.72 -0.69
C PRO A 59 -5.04 -9.25 -0.61
N CYS A 60 -4.39 -9.02 -1.75
CA CYS A 60 -2.99 -8.58 -1.81
C CYS A 60 -2.84 -7.15 -1.27
N GLY A 61 -3.61 -6.20 -1.80
CA GLY A 61 -3.67 -4.83 -1.33
C GLY A 61 -4.09 -4.74 0.14
N ARG A 62 -5.07 -5.54 0.57
CA ARG A 62 -5.46 -5.57 1.99
C ARG A 62 -4.30 -5.99 2.90
N SER A 63 -3.46 -6.92 2.45
CA SER A 63 -2.28 -7.35 3.20
C SER A 63 -1.21 -6.26 3.28
N VAL A 64 -1.02 -5.49 2.19
CA VAL A 64 -0.13 -4.31 2.16
C VAL A 64 -0.62 -3.25 3.15
N PHE A 65 -1.91 -2.90 3.11
CA PHE A 65 -2.47 -1.89 4.01
C PHE A 65 -2.30 -2.29 5.49
N ILE A 66 -2.61 -3.54 5.85
CA ILE A 66 -2.43 -4.04 7.22
C ILE A 66 -0.96 -4.01 7.64
N ALA A 67 -0.03 -4.35 6.73
CA ALA A 67 1.40 -4.31 7.00
C ALA A 67 1.89 -2.88 7.26
N LEU A 68 1.44 -1.90 6.47
CA LEU A 68 1.74 -0.48 6.69
C LEU A 68 1.19 0.03 8.01
N CYS A 69 -0.07 -0.30 8.35
CA CYS A 69 -0.64 0.08 9.65
C CYS A 69 0.23 -0.43 10.80
N ARG A 70 0.57 -1.73 10.79
CA ARG A 70 1.43 -2.34 11.82
C ARG A 70 2.83 -1.72 11.85
N ARG A 71 3.39 -1.41 10.68
CA ARG A 71 4.68 -0.73 10.56
C ARG A 71 4.67 0.61 11.29
N TYR A 72 3.61 1.40 11.14
CA TYR A 72 3.49 2.70 11.81
C TYR A 72 2.98 2.63 13.25
N GLY A 73 2.71 1.42 13.78
CA GLY A 73 2.17 1.26 15.13
C GLY A 73 0.68 1.61 15.23
N LEU A 74 -0.04 1.57 14.10
CA LEU A 74 -1.49 1.64 14.06
C LEU A 74 -2.08 0.23 14.26
N ASP A 75 -3.30 0.17 14.81
CA ASP A 75 -4.00 -1.08 15.08
C ASP A 75 -5.14 -1.31 14.06
N PRO A 76 -4.87 -1.99 12.93
CA PRO A 76 -5.91 -2.33 11.97
C PRO A 76 -6.78 -3.44 12.54
N HIS A 77 -8.07 -3.15 12.71
CA HIS A 77 -9.05 -4.11 13.20
C HIS A 77 -10.27 -4.16 12.29
N ARG A 78 -11.23 -5.02 12.65
CA ARG A 78 -12.50 -5.15 11.95
C ARG A 78 -13.57 -5.42 12.99
N HIS A 79 -14.71 -4.76 12.87
CA HIS A 79 -15.85 -5.02 13.75
C HIS A 79 -16.56 -6.34 13.39
N ALA A 80 -17.28 -6.88 14.37
CA ALA A 80 -18.15 -8.04 14.13
C ALA A 80 -19.17 -7.70 13.02
N ARG A 81 -19.41 -8.66 12.11
CA ARG A 81 -20.36 -8.56 10.97
C ARG A 81 -19.94 -7.63 9.81
N GLN A 82 -18.75 -7.00 9.86
CA GLN A 82 -18.20 -6.34 8.66
C GLN A 82 -17.73 -7.36 7.62
N ARG A 83 -17.74 -6.96 6.35
CA ARG A 83 -17.22 -7.78 5.24
C ARG A 83 -15.73 -8.05 5.44
N ARG A 84 -15.25 -9.21 4.95
CA ARG A 84 -13.82 -9.58 5.04
C ARG A 84 -12.86 -8.61 4.35
N SER A 85 -13.38 -7.78 3.44
CA SER A 85 -12.65 -6.73 2.73
C SER A 85 -12.46 -5.47 3.57
N THR A 86 -13.22 -5.30 4.65
CA THR A 86 -13.20 -4.08 5.45
C THR A 86 -12.05 -4.10 6.47
N VAL A 87 -11.31 -3.00 6.51
CA VAL A 87 -10.29 -2.71 7.53
C VAL A 87 -10.63 -1.37 8.17
N VAL A 88 -10.58 -1.33 9.50
CA VAL A 88 -10.79 -0.13 10.32
C VAL A 88 -9.48 0.24 10.99
N VAL A 89 -9.12 1.52 10.96
CA VAL A 89 -7.92 2.04 11.63
C VAL A 89 -8.19 3.41 12.22
N ALA A 90 -7.65 3.67 13.42
CA ALA A 90 -7.69 4.98 14.05
C ALA A 90 -6.33 5.68 13.89
N ALA A 91 -6.33 6.87 13.29
CA ALA A 91 -5.12 7.66 13.05
C ALA A 91 -5.44 9.17 12.98
N PRO A 92 -4.45 10.06 13.15
CA PRO A 92 -4.62 11.47 12.85
C PRO A 92 -4.91 11.68 11.35
N PRO A 93 -5.90 12.52 10.98
CA PRO A 93 -6.29 12.71 9.59
C PRO A 93 -5.15 13.15 8.69
N SER A 94 -4.32 14.09 9.16
CA SER A 94 -3.19 14.58 8.38
C SER A 94 -2.17 13.48 8.07
N PHE A 95 -1.97 12.53 8.98
CA PHE A 95 -1.09 11.39 8.76
C PHE A 95 -1.72 10.38 7.79
N TYR A 96 -3.01 10.11 7.94
CA TYR A 96 -3.75 9.21 7.06
C TYR A 96 -3.67 9.70 5.60
N ASP A 97 -4.07 10.96 5.36
CA ASP A 97 -4.19 11.52 4.01
C ASP A 97 -2.86 11.79 3.33
N ARG A 98 -1.81 12.13 4.09
CA ARG A 98 -0.52 12.57 3.52
C ARG A 98 0.55 11.49 3.50
N VAL A 99 0.42 10.45 4.33
CA VAL A 99 1.45 9.41 4.48
C VAL A 99 0.87 8.04 4.21
N LEU A 100 -0.07 7.58 5.05
CA LEU A 100 -0.52 6.19 5.01
C LEU A 100 -1.23 5.83 3.70
N TRP A 101 -2.22 6.63 3.30
CA TRP A 101 -3.03 6.37 2.12
C TRP A 101 -2.23 6.50 0.82
N PRO A 102 -1.44 7.57 0.60
CA PRO A 102 -0.62 7.70 -0.60
C PRO A 102 0.49 6.63 -0.71
N GLU A 103 1.08 6.20 0.41
CA GLU A 103 2.07 5.11 0.39
C GLU A 103 1.43 3.78 0.02
N PHE A 104 0.25 3.49 0.59
CA PHE A 104 -0.53 2.33 0.24
C PHE A 104 -0.83 2.28 -1.26
N GLN A 105 -1.40 3.36 -1.82
CA GLN A 105 -1.74 3.45 -3.25
C GLN A 105 -0.51 3.23 -4.13
N ALA A 106 0.60 3.92 -3.84
CA ALA A 106 1.83 3.79 -4.63
C ALA A 106 2.41 2.37 -4.60
N LEU A 107 2.33 1.67 -3.47
CA LEU A 107 2.80 0.28 -3.38
C LEU A 107 1.87 -0.69 -4.12
N THR A 108 0.55 -0.49 -4.02
CA THR A 108 -0.43 -1.34 -4.71
C THR A 108 -0.43 -1.12 -6.21
N ASP A 109 -0.16 0.09 -6.69
CA ASP A 109 -0.06 0.39 -8.12
C ASP A 109 1.08 -0.40 -8.76
N VAL A 110 2.27 -0.41 -8.11
CA VAL A 110 3.43 -1.19 -8.59
C VAL A 110 3.12 -2.69 -8.63
N LEU A 111 2.43 -3.21 -7.60
CA LEU A 111 2.01 -4.61 -7.56
C LEU A 111 1.00 -4.93 -8.67
N TYR A 112 0.02 -4.05 -8.86
CA TYR A 112 -1.02 -4.23 -9.85
C TYR A 112 -0.45 -4.26 -11.27
N GLU A 113 0.41 -3.30 -11.61
CA GLU A 113 1.12 -3.27 -12.89
C GLU A 113 1.92 -4.56 -13.13
N HIS A 114 2.60 -5.05 -12.09
CA HIS A 114 3.37 -6.30 -12.20
C HIS A 114 2.47 -7.50 -12.46
N PHE A 115 1.41 -7.66 -11.66
CA PHE A 115 0.46 -8.77 -11.81
C PHE A 115 -0.24 -8.74 -13.18
N LEU A 116 -0.65 -7.56 -13.63
CA LEU A 116 -1.26 -7.39 -14.95
C LEU A 116 -0.27 -7.80 -16.04
N SER A 117 0.99 -7.34 -15.96
CA SER A 117 2.01 -7.66 -16.97
C SER A 117 2.30 -9.16 -17.07
N ILE A 118 2.36 -9.86 -15.92
CA ILE A 118 2.54 -11.33 -15.89
C ILE A 118 1.32 -12.02 -16.47
N THR A 119 0.12 -11.57 -16.09
CA THR A 119 -1.14 -12.17 -16.54
C THR A 119 -1.32 -12.03 -18.04
N MET A 120 -1.13 -10.83 -18.60
CA MET A 120 -1.25 -10.58 -20.04
C MET A 120 -0.25 -11.42 -20.83
N ARG A 121 1.01 -11.50 -20.37
CA ARG A 121 2.01 -12.38 -21.02
C ARG A 121 1.62 -13.85 -20.99
N ALA A 122 1.10 -14.33 -19.86
CA ALA A 122 0.66 -15.72 -19.74
C ALA A 122 -0.54 -16.01 -20.66
N LEU A 123 -1.45 -15.05 -20.81
CA LEU A 123 -2.57 -15.16 -21.76
C LEU A 123 -2.06 -15.16 -23.20
N ASP A 124 -1.14 -14.26 -23.58
CA ASP A 124 -0.56 -14.21 -24.93
C ASP A 124 0.15 -15.53 -25.29
N ASP A 125 0.93 -16.08 -24.36
CA ASP A 125 1.72 -17.30 -24.55
C ASP A 125 0.84 -18.56 -24.65
N VAL A 126 -0.20 -18.67 -23.80
CA VAL A 126 -1.05 -19.88 -23.73
C VAL A 126 -2.22 -19.83 -24.71
N LEU A 127 -2.83 -18.66 -24.90
CA LEU A 127 -4.06 -18.51 -25.68
C LEU A 127 -3.82 -17.95 -27.08
N MET A 128 -2.60 -17.50 -27.42
CA MET A 128 -2.28 -16.89 -28.72
C MET A 128 -3.26 -15.77 -29.10
N THR A 129 -3.83 -15.09 -28.10
CA THR A 129 -4.71 -13.95 -28.29
C THR A 129 -3.86 -12.84 -28.89
N GLY A 130 -3.92 -12.65 -30.21
CA GLY A 130 -3.40 -11.45 -30.87
C GLY A 130 -4.11 -10.26 -30.25
N GLY A 131 -3.41 -9.59 -29.32
CA GLY A 131 -4.00 -8.62 -28.40
C GLY A 131 -4.78 -7.53 -29.11
N ASP A 132 -5.96 -7.24 -28.56
CA ASP A 132 -6.53 -5.88 -28.48
C ASP A 132 -7.86 -5.97 -27.73
N GLU A 133 -7.79 -6.31 -26.44
CA GLU A 133 -8.77 -5.76 -25.50
C GLU A 133 -7.98 -4.93 -24.50
N ALA A 134 -7.94 -3.62 -24.75
CA ALA A 134 -7.60 -2.65 -23.74
C ALA A 134 -8.67 -2.73 -22.65
N ILE A 135 -8.46 -3.61 -21.67
CA ILE A 135 -9.29 -3.67 -20.48
C ILE A 135 -9.10 -2.32 -19.78
N THR A 136 -10.06 -1.42 -19.98
CA THR A 136 -10.15 -0.17 -19.24
C THR A 136 -10.54 -0.55 -17.82
N ILE A 137 -9.54 -0.67 -16.95
CA ILE A 137 -9.77 -0.94 -15.55
C ILE A 137 -10.10 0.41 -14.90
N ASP A 138 -11.38 0.56 -14.60
CA ASP A 138 -11.90 1.67 -13.82
C ASP A 138 -11.15 1.68 -12.48
N ARG A 139 -10.38 2.74 -12.23
CA ARG A 139 -9.78 2.93 -10.91
C ARG A 139 -10.95 3.12 -9.97
N HIS A 140 -11.10 2.18 -9.06
CA HIS A 140 -12.08 2.25 -7.98
C HIS A 140 -11.66 3.39 -7.03
N ASP A 141 -11.95 4.62 -7.43
CA ASP A 141 -12.10 5.77 -6.53
C ASP A 141 -13.40 5.54 -5.77
N ASP A 142 -13.32 4.89 -4.60
CA ASP A 142 -14.45 4.87 -3.67
C ASP A 142 -14.52 6.23 -2.95
N PRO A 143 -15.73 6.80 -2.76
CA PRO A 143 -15.98 8.16 -2.29
C PRO A 143 -15.77 8.38 -0.78
#